data_AF-A0A428YC67-F1
#
_entry.id   AF-A0A428YC67-F1
#
_cell.length_a   1.000
_cell.length_b   1.000
_cell.length_c   1.000
_cell.angle_alpha   90.00
_cell.angle_beta   90.00
_cell.angle_gamma   90.00
#
_symmetry.space_group_name_H-M   'P 1'
#
loop_
_entity.id
_entity.type
_entity.pdbx_description
1 polymer ?
#
loop_
_entity_poly.entity_id
_entity_poly.type
_entity_poly.pdbx_seq_one_letter_code
_entity_poly.pdbx_strand_id
1 'polypeptide(L)'
;MPGLGRTVRLGLEWTSIRGRGHGSALQFETGPCQRSNFPGGPVRRALSLTLIGLGVFCIAGGLLLRFYAYPALAKIPQDPNTVSVAQGSGVTALVYVPQGSSARPEIRQNLNLTSKTYVTGDLRAPESKKNGDVVTWIEASEVKDDASNLTVNGSVRALCLDRFTGEAVAPCTNGYLEKEKGVKITNEGSPKTPQFPGYNFKLPFNTEKGTYKWYDSTLGAPVDARFDGEEQINGVDVYRFRQSVPVSKVSSRDVPGSLIGKPETPTVNAGLYYEVDRTLWIEPVTGAMIKLRQWSKQELRTSEQGPGQGTTVFDGTMELNADSVAKNVNTAKENSSKLWLLTGLPVILWIVGGVALLIGILLLATGRRRSRHSF
;
A
#
# COMPACT_ATOMS: atom_id res chain seq x y z
N MET A 1 51.40 -2.19 46.54
CA MET A 1 51.67 -1.31 47.70
C MET A 1 50.92 -0.01 47.50
N PRO A 2 50.36 0.61 48.54
CA PRO A 2 49.08 0.31 49.21
C PRO A 2 48.11 1.51 49.03
N GLY A 3 46.85 1.55 49.45
CA GLY A 3 46.03 0.67 50.27
C GLY A 3 44.85 1.46 50.86
N LEU A 4 43.95 0.71 51.52
CA LEU A 4 42.94 1.14 52.52
C LEU A 4 41.78 2.01 51.99
N GLY A 5 40.52 1.60 52.00
CA GLY A 5 39.83 0.71 52.92
C GLY A 5 39.38 1.47 54.17
N ARG A 6 38.08 1.80 54.29
CA ARG A 6 37.40 1.95 55.58
C ARG A 6 35.88 1.85 55.46
N THR A 7 35.42 0.64 55.76
CA THR A 7 34.08 0.29 56.21
C THR A 7 33.86 0.90 57.60
N VAL A 8 32.74 1.59 57.83
CA VAL A 8 32.33 2.01 59.17
C VAL A 8 31.27 1.03 59.67
N ARG A 9 31.68 0.15 60.60
CA ARG A 9 30.81 -0.63 61.48
C ARG A 9 30.31 0.31 62.58
N LEU A 10 28.99 0.39 62.77
CA LEU A 10 28.39 0.90 64.00
C LEU A 10 28.24 -0.28 64.97
N GLY A 11 28.93 -0.16 66.11
CA GLY A 11 28.99 -1.17 67.16
C GLY A 11 27.72 -1.25 67.98
N LEU A 12 27.35 -2.49 68.34
CA LEU A 12 26.44 -2.77 69.45
C LEU A 12 27.18 -2.52 70.77
N GLU A 13 26.67 -1.61 71.58
CA GLU A 13 26.95 -1.60 73.03
C GLU A 13 25.85 -2.37 73.76
N TRP A 14 26.31 -3.35 74.54
CA TRP A 14 25.50 -4.14 75.46
C TRP A 14 25.58 -3.51 76.86
N THR A 15 24.51 -2.85 77.30
CA THR A 15 24.32 -2.53 78.71
C THR A 15 23.43 -3.60 79.35
N SER A 16 24.07 -4.48 80.13
CA SER A 16 23.44 -5.43 81.03
C SER A 16 22.82 -4.69 82.22
N ILE A 17 21.50 -4.75 82.38
CA ILE A 17 20.82 -4.41 83.63
C ILE A 17 20.24 -5.69 84.22
N ARG A 18 20.83 -6.10 85.34
CA ARG A 18 20.44 -7.26 86.13
C ARG A 18 19.41 -6.79 87.17
N GLY A 19 18.13 -7.02 86.92
CA GLY A 19 17.03 -6.76 87.86
C GLY A 19 16.45 -8.08 88.36
N ARG A 20 16.63 -8.38 89.65
CA ARG A 20 16.13 -9.56 90.36
C ARG A 20 14.87 -9.15 91.12
N GLY A 21 13.73 -9.80 90.90
CA GLY A 21 12.49 -9.47 91.61
C GLY A 21 11.34 -10.44 91.35
N HIS A 22 11.16 -11.35 92.30
CA HIS A 22 9.97 -12.13 92.70
C HIS A 22 8.77 -12.36 91.74
N GLY A 23 8.57 -13.65 91.45
CA GLY A 23 7.33 -14.42 91.59
C GLY A 23 5.98 -13.74 91.37
N SER A 24 5.33 -14.14 90.28
CA SER A 24 3.90 -14.46 90.26
C SER A 24 3.60 -15.32 89.03
N ALA A 25 3.04 -16.49 89.28
CA ALA A 25 2.56 -17.38 88.24
C ALA A 25 1.34 -16.75 87.56
N LEU A 26 1.40 -16.58 86.25
CA LEU A 26 0.25 -16.29 85.40
C LEU A 26 0.32 -17.23 84.19
N GLN A 27 -0.32 -18.39 84.32
CA GLN A 27 -0.92 -19.06 83.18
C GLN A 27 -2.13 -18.22 82.76
N PHE A 28 -2.28 -17.84 81.49
CA PHE A 28 -3.58 -17.79 80.80
C PHE A 28 -3.38 -17.61 79.28
N GLU A 29 -3.93 -18.59 78.57
CA GLU A 29 -4.52 -18.55 77.21
C GLU A 29 -3.65 -18.21 75.99
N THR A 30 -3.37 -19.27 75.21
CA THR A 30 -3.20 -19.21 73.76
C THR A 30 -4.49 -18.68 73.12
N GLY A 31 -4.54 -17.38 72.85
CA GLY A 31 -5.58 -16.79 72.01
C GLY A 31 -5.55 -17.38 70.58
N PRO A 32 -6.69 -17.68 69.96
CA PRO A 32 -6.72 -18.27 68.63
C PRO A 32 -6.20 -17.27 67.59
N CYS A 33 -5.38 -17.76 66.65
CA CYS A 33 -5.09 -17.07 65.40
C CYS A 33 -6.40 -16.68 64.70
N GLN A 34 -6.81 -15.41 64.85
CA GLN A 34 -7.83 -14.81 63.99
C GLN A 34 -7.24 -14.70 62.57
N ARG A 35 -7.46 -15.76 61.76
CA ARG A 35 -7.50 -15.59 60.31
C ARG A 35 -8.59 -14.58 60.03
N SER A 36 -8.19 -13.37 59.65
CA SER A 36 -9.08 -12.37 59.08
C SER A 36 -9.80 -12.98 57.87
N ASN A 37 -11.04 -13.42 58.09
CA ASN A 37 -11.95 -13.80 57.03
C ASN A 37 -12.34 -12.53 56.29
N PHE A 38 -11.59 -12.17 55.25
CA PHE A 38 -12.08 -11.23 54.25
C PHE A 38 -13.38 -11.81 53.64
N PRO A 39 -14.50 -11.07 53.64
CA PRO A 39 -15.75 -11.53 53.05
C PRO A 39 -15.67 -11.46 51.51
N GLY A 40 -14.85 -12.34 50.91
CA GLY A 40 -14.48 -12.30 49.50
C GLY A 40 -15.43 -13.05 48.55
N GLY A 41 -16.57 -13.55 49.03
CA GLY A 41 -17.52 -14.37 48.24
C GLY A 41 -18.20 -13.61 47.09
N PRO A 42 -18.98 -12.55 47.36
CA PRO A 42 -19.74 -11.83 46.34
C PRO A 42 -18.83 -11.00 45.41
N VAL A 43 -17.79 -10.36 45.96
CA VAL A 43 -16.85 -9.52 45.19
C VAL A 43 -16.04 -10.36 44.19
N ARG A 44 -15.53 -11.53 44.59
CA ARG A 44 -14.78 -12.40 43.68
C ARG A 44 -15.67 -12.97 42.58
N ARG A 45 -16.93 -13.32 42.89
CA ARG A 45 -17.88 -13.83 41.90
C ARG A 45 -18.26 -12.75 40.89
N ALA A 46 -18.54 -11.52 41.35
CA ALA A 46 -18.81 -10.38 40.48
C ALA A 46 -17.61 -10.09 39.57
N LEU A 47 -16.41 -9.98 40.15
CA LEU A 47 -15.16 -9.76 39.40
C LEU A 47 -14.92 -10.83 38.33
N SER A 48 -15.15 -12.10 38.68
CA SER A 48 -14.96 -13.21 37.73
C SER A 48 -15.93 -13.14 36.55
N LEU A 49 -17.21 -12.81 36.81
CA LEU A 49 -18.21 -12.66 35.75
C LEU A 49 -17.92 -11.45 34.86
N THR A 50 -17.45 -10.34 35.43
CA THR A 50 -17.01 -9.16 34.67
C THR A 50 -15.84 -9.50 33.75
N LEU A 51 -14.82 -10.22 34.24
CA LEU A 51 -13.66 -10.63 33.44
C LEU A 51 -14.03 -11.59 32.30
N ILE A 52 -14.95 -12.52 32.55
CA ILE A 52 -15.48 -13.41 31.51
C ILE A 52 -16.26 -12.60 30.46
N GLY A 53 -17.16 -11.72 30.89
CA GLY A 53 -17.94 -10.88 29.99
C GLY A 53 -17.06 -9.98 29.11
N LEU A 54 -16.05 -9.34 29.71
CA LEU A 54 -15.05 -8.55 29.00
C LEU A 54 -14.23 -9.42 28.04
N GLY A 55 -13.80 -10.61 28.49
CA GLY A 55 -13.05 -11.55 27.69
C GLY A 55 -13.79 -11.97 26.41
N VAL A 56 -15.06 -12.37 26.57
CA VAL A 56 -15.96 -12.71 25.46
C VAL A 56 -16.19 -11.50 24.55
N PHE A 57 -16.44 -10.32 25.13
CA PHE A 57 -16.65 -9.09 24.36
C PHE A 57 -15.43 -8.72 23.50
N CYS A 58 -14.23 -8.76 24.06
CA CYS A 58 -13.00 -8.49 23.32
C CYS A 58 -12.78 -9.51 22.20
N ILE A 59 -13.01 -10.80 22.46
CA ILE A 59 -12.88 -11.84 21.43
C ILE A 59 -13.88 -11.60 20.29
N ALA A 60 -15.15 -11.39 20.62
CA ALA A 60 -16.21 -11.11 19.65
C ALA A 60 -15.92 -9.82 18.86
N GLY A 61 -15.47 -8.76 19.53
CA GLY A 61 -15.08 -7.50 18.90
C GLY A 61 -13.92 -7.67 17.92
N GLY A 62 -12.88 -8.44 18.28
CA GLY A 62 -11.78 -8.75 17.37
C GLY A 62 -12.23 -9.59 16.16
N LEU A 63 -13.13 -10.55 16.35
CA LEU A 63 -13.73 -11.31 15.24
C LEU A 63 -14.52 -10.40 14.29
N LEU A 64 -15.36 -9.50 14.83
CA LEU A 64 -16.11 -8.53 14.03
C LEU A 64 -15.18 -7.60 13.25
N LEU A 65 -14.14 -7.06 13.89
CA LEU A 65 -13.18 -6.19 13.21
C LEU A 65 -12.45 -6.93 12.07
N ARG A 66 -11.98 -8.15 12.32
CA ARG A 66 -11.19 -8.91 11.33
C ARG A 66 -12.03 -9.45 10.17
N PHE A 67 -13.20 -10.01 10.45
CA PHE A 67 -13.99 -10.75 9.46
C PHE A 67 -15.14 -9.94 8.86
N TYR A 68 -15.57 -8.86 9.51
CA TYR A 68 -16.65 -8.00 9.01
C TYR A 68 -16.15 -6.60 8.65
N ALA A 69 -15.53 -5.88 9.59
CA ALA A 69 -15.12 -4.49 9.36
C ALA A 69 -13.99 -4.37 8.34
N TYR A 70 -12.96 -5.22 8.41
CA TYR A 70 -11.82 -5.18 7.49
C TYR A 70 -12.24 -5.32 6.00
N PRO A 71 -12.93 -6.39 5.55
CA PRO A 71 -13.34 -6.50 4.14
C PRO A 71 -14.34 -5.41 3.72
N ALA A 72 -15.13 -4.87 4.66
CA ALA A 72 -16.08 -3.80 4.37
C ALA A 72 -15.42 -2.42 4.21
N LEU A 73 -14.35 -2.13 4.96
CA LEU A 73 -13.73 -0.81 5.08
C LEU A 73 -12.38 -0.67 4.35
N ALA A 74 -11.61 -1.75 4.20
CA ALA A 74 -10.35 -1.75 3.48
C ALA A 74 -10.60 -1.69 1.97
N LYS A 75 -10.99 -0.51 1.48
CA LYS A 75 -11.39 -0.29 0.08
C LYS A 75 -10.75 0.99 -0.44
N ILE A 76 -10.36 0.99 -1.70
CA ILE A 76 -9.95 2.22 -2.39
C ILE A 76 -11.13 3.22 -2.45
N PRO A 77 -10.84 4.53 -2.43
CA PRO A 77 -11.87 5.55 -2.47
C PRO A 77 -12.63 5.53 -3.80
N GLN A 78 -13.89 5.96 -3.74
CA GLN A 78 -14.70 6.14 -4.95
C GLN A 78 -14.15 7.26 -5.85
N ASP A 79 -13.66 8.33 -5.23
CA ASP A 79 -12.99 9.43 -5.91
C ASP A 79 -11.63 9.70 -5.25
N PRO A 80 -10.52 9.27 -5.87
CA PRO A 80 -9.19 9.50 -5.32
C PRO A 80 -8.74 10.96 -5.45
N ASN A 81 -9.22 11.69 -6.47
CA ASN A 81 -8.81 13.05 -6.83
C ASN A 81 -7.31 13.33 -6.61
N THR A 82 -6.47 12.59 -7.33
CA THR A 82 -5.01 12.67 -7.19
C THR A 82 -4.36 13.31 -8.40
N VAL A 83 -3.20 13.94 -8.14
CA VAL A 83 -2.28 14.45 -9.15
C VAL A 83 -0.91 13.92 -8.83
N SER A 84 -0.27 13.29 -9.81
CA SER A 84 1.11 12.84 -9.74
C SER A 84 1.93 13.51 -10.84
N VAL A 85 3.16 13.88 -10.51
CA VAL A 85 4.10 14.52 -11.43
C VAL A 85 5.34 13.66 -11.56
N ALA A 86 5.65 13.23 -12.78
CA ALA A 86 6.91 12.59 -13.12
C ALA A 86 7.76 13.52 -13.99
N GLN A 87 9.08 13.43 -13.86
CA GLN A 87 10.03 14.25 -14.59
C GLN A 87 11.13 13.38 -15.20
N GLY A 88 11.65 13.82 -16.33
CA GLY A 88 12.79 13.21 -17.01
C GLY A 88 13.66 14.27 -17.65
N SER A 89 14.96 14.07 -17.61
CA SER A 89 15.96 14.97 -18.21
C SER A 89 16.83 14.22 -19.20
N GLY A 90 17.33 14.91 -20.23
CA GLY A 90 18.16 14.27 -21.24
C GLY A 90 17.38 13.36 -22.19
N VAL A 91 16.06 13.55 -22.30
CA VAL A 91 15.17 12.67 -23.05
C VAL A 91 15.26 12.96 -24.55
N THR A 92 15.29 11.92 -25.36
CA THR A 92 15.00 12.02 -26.80
C THR A 92 13.51 11.77 -27.01
N ALA A 93 12.81 12.65 -27.74
CA ALA A 93 11.41 12.44 -28.04
C ALA A 93 10.99 13.02 -29.40
N LEU A 94 10.03 12.37 -30.04
CA LEU A 94 9.27 12.90 -31.16
C LEU A 94 8.27 13.93 -30.64
N VAL A 95 8.37 15.15 -31.13
CA VAL A 95 7.45 16.26 -30.86
C VAL A 95 6.74 16.69 -32.13
N TYR A 96 5.54 17.24 -32.00
CA TYR A 96 4.78 17.79 -33.11
C TYR A 96 4.80 19.32 -33.00
N VAL A 97 5.58 19.97 -33.87
CA VAL A 97 5.72 21.43 -33.88
C VAL A 97 4.59 22.04 -34.71
N PRO A 98 3.78 22.96 -34.15
CA PRO A 98 2.73 23.63 -34.91
C PRO A 98 3.28 24.39 -36.12
N GLN A 99 2.65 24.19 -37.28
CA GLN A 99 2.97 24.87 -38.54
C GLN A 99 1.65 25.28 -39.22
N GLY A 100 1.13 26.46 -38.83
CA GLY A 100 -0.17 26.93 -39.28
C GLY A 100 -1.30 26.01 -38.81
N SER A 101 -2.07 25.46 -39.75
CA SER A 101 -3.13 24.47 -39.50
C SER A 101 -2.64 23.02 -39.41
N SER A 102 -1.34 22.79 -39.60
CA SER A 102 -0.70 21.47 -39.57
C SER A 102 0.30 21.36 -38.42
N ALA A 103 0.81 20.16 -38.16
CA ALA A 103 1.93 19.97 -37.26
C ALA A 103 3.01 19.14 -37.95
N ARG A 104 4.27 19.56 -37.80
CA ARG A 104 5.42 18.87 -38.36
C ARG A 104 6.06 18.00 -37.26
N PRO A 105 6.26 16.69 -37.51
CA PRO A 105 6.96 15.85 -36.56
C PRO A 105 8.47 16.15 -36.60
N GLU A 106 9.09 16.25 -35.43
CA GLU A 106 10.51 16.55 -35.23
C GLU A 106 11.04 15.72 -34.06
N ILE A 107 12.22 15.10 -34.22
CA ILE A 107 12.88 14.39 -33.12
C ILE A 107 13.84 15.37 -32.45
N ARG A 108 13.61 15.63 -31.17
CA ARG A 108 14.48 16.46 -30.35
C ARG A 108 15.21 15.63 -29.31
N GLN A 109 16.41 16.06 -28.99
CA GLN A 109 17.28 15.42 -28.00
C GLN A 109 17.47 16.36 -26.80
N ASN A 110 17.92 15.79 -25.68
CA ASN A 110 18.23 16.51 -24.45
C ASN A 110 17.05 17.35 -23.92
N LEU A 111 15.84 16.81 -24.06
CA LEU A 111 14.62 17.45 -23.54
C LEU A 111 14.49 17.22 -22.03
N ASN A 112 13.91 18.21 -21.36
CA ASN A 112 13.35 18.05 -20.03
C ASN A 112 11.84 17.88 -20.19
N LEU A 113 11.32 16.75 -19.73
CA LEU A 113 9.91 16.42 -19.84
C LEU A 113 9.26 16.38 -18.48
N THR A 114 8.06 16.96 -18.38
CA THR A 114 7.17 16.80 -17.24
C THR A 114 5.93 16.04 -17.66
N SER A 115 5.63 14.95 -16.95
CA SER A 115 4.37 14.23 -17.03
C SER A 115 3.48 14.59 -15.86
N LYS A 116 2.24 14.98 -16.13
CA LYS A 116 1.19 15.15 -15.12
C LYS A 116 0.09 14.12 -15.34
N THR A 117 -0.24 13.38 -14.28
CA THR A 117 -1.31 12.39 -14.28
C THR A 117 -2.36 12.77 -13.25
N TYR A 118 -3.60 12.89 -13.69
CA TYR A 118 -4.77 13.17 -12.89
C TYR A 118 -5.61 11.91 -12.80
N VAL A 119 -6.02 11.51 -11.59
CA VAL A 119 -6.93 10.37 -11.39
C VAL A 119 -8.13 10.82 -10.57
N THR A 120 -9.32 10.65 -11.14
CA THR A 120 -10.61 11.03 -10.55
C THR A 120 -11.62 9.91 -10.65
N GLY A 121 -12.58 9.87 -9.74
CA GLY A 121 -13.70 8.93 -9.81
C GLY A 121 -14.80 9.38 -10.76
N ASP A 122 -15.30 8.49 -11.63
CA ASP A 122 -16.57 8.67 -12.32
C ASP A 122 -17.71 8.14 -11.44
N LEU A 123 -18.24 9.02 -10.60
CA LEU A 123 -19.35 8.71 -9.69
C LEU A 123 -20.70 8.56 -10.38
N ARG A 124 -20.78 8.86 -11.69
CA ARG A 124 -22.01 8.71 -12.49
C ARG A 124 -22.04 7.40 -13.26
N ALA A 125 -20.92 6.69 -13.35
CA ALA A 125 -20.85 5.38 -13.98
C ALA A 125 -21.79 4.38 -13.26
N PRO A 126 -22.48 3.50 -13.99
CA PRO A 126 -23.40 2.51 -13.41
C PRO A 126 -22.70 1.52 -12.46
N GLU A 127 -21.40 1.29 -12.66
CA GLU A 127 -20.57 0.45 -11.79
C GLU A 127 -20.25 1.11 -10.44
N SER A 128 -20.19 2.44 -10.38
CA SER A 128 -19.83 3.24 -9.18
C SER A 128 -21.00 3.40 -8.21
N LYS A 129 -21.49 2.30 -7.63
CA LYS A 129 -22.61 2.31 -6.67
C LYS A 129 -22.20 2.89 -5.31
N LYS A 130 -23.13 3.57 -4.63
CA LYS A 130 -22.98 3.98 -3.23
C LYS A 130 -22.78 2.73 -2.35
N ASN A 131 -21.57 2.56 -1.81
CA ASN A 131 -21.09 1.36 -1.09
C ASN A 131 -20.82 0.11 -1.95
N GLY A 132 -20.75 0.25 -3.28
CA GLY A 132 -20.36 -0.84 -4.16
C GLY A 132 -18.90 -1.28 -3.97
N ASP A 133 -18.59 -2.48 -4.47
CA ASP A 133 -17.24 -3.04 -4.47
C ASP A 133 -16.45 -2.68 -5.72
N VAL A 134 -17.06 -1.96 -6.67
CA VAL A 134 -16.42 -1.49 -7.89
C VAL A 134 -16.37 0.03 -7.89
N VAL A 135 -15.29 0.57 -8.45
CA VAL A 135 -15.14 1.99 -8.81
C VAL A 135 -14.84 2.13 -10.28
N THR A 136 -15.32 3.20 -10.89
CA THR A 136 -14.84 3.64 -12.19
C THR A 136 -13.92 4.82 -12.00
N TRP A 137 -12.65 4.68 -12.37
CA TRP A 137 -11.67 5.76 -12.33
C TRP A 137 -11.36 6.24 -13.74
N ILE A 138 -11.13 7.54 -13.88
CA ILE A 138 -10.63 8.19 -15.08
C ILE A 138 -9.21 8.66 -14.79
N GLU A 139 -8.26 8.18 -15.57
CA GLU A 139 -6.89 8.66 -15.58
C GLU A 139 -6.67 9.52 -16.83
N ALA A 140 -6.24 10.77 -16.63
CA ALA A 140 -5.78 11.65 -17.68
C ALA A 140 -4.30 11.95 -17.48
N SER A 141 -3.48 11.62 -18.47
CA SER A 141 -2.04 11.85 -18.44
C SER A 141 -1.61 12.72 -19.60
N GLU A 142 -0.70 13.65 -19.34
CA GLU A 142 -0.08 14.51 -20.35
C GLU A 142 1.43 14.60 -20.07
N VAL A 143 2.24 14.45 -21.11
CA VAL A 143 3.69 14.65 -21.10
C VAL A 143 4.02 15.86 -21.96
N LYS A 144 4.72 16.85 -21.39
CA LYS A 144 5.13 18.06 -22.08
C LYS A 144 6.64 18.26 -22.03
N ASP A 145 7.18 18.85 -23.09
CA ASP A 145 8.50 19.47 -23.07
C ASP A 145 8.43 20.76 -22.24
N ASP A 146 9.26 20.87 -21.21
CA ASP A 146 9.30 21.99 -20.29
C ASP A 146 9.70 23.30 -20.99
N ALA A 147 10.56 23.22 -22.02
CA ALA A 147 11.09 24.39 -22.70
C ALA A 147 10.08 24.99 -23.70
N SER A 148 9.51 24.17 -24.58
CA SER A 148 8.57 24.64 -25.60
C SER A 148 7.09 24.50 -25.23
N ASN A 149 6.77 23.87 -24.08
CA ASN A 149 5.40 23.54 -23.64
C ASN A 149 4.61 22.70 -24.66
N LEU A 150 5.30 21.99 -25.55
CA LEU A 150 4.68 21.12 -26.55
C LEU A 150 4.32 19.78 -25.92
N THR A 151 3.11 19.29 -26.20
CA THR A 151 2.68 17.96 -25.76
C THR A 151 3.41 16.89 -26.57
N VAL A 152 4.15 16.03 -25.88
CA VAL A 152 4.87 14.89 -26.44
C VAL A 152 3.96 13.66 -26.51
N ASN A 153 3.17 13.44 -25.46
CA ASN A 153 2.24 12.34 -25.38
C ASN A 153 1.07 12.72 -24.47
N GLY A 154 -0.11 12.16 -24.72
CA GLY A 154 -1.28 12.34 -23.89
C GLY A 154 -2.25 11.18 -24.07
N SER A 155 -2.92 10.81 -22.99
CA SER A 155 -4.01 9.84 -23.06
C SER A 155 -4.98 10.01 -21.90
N VAL A 156 -6.23 9.69 -22.17
CA VAL A 156 -7.27 9.54 -21.16
C VAL A 156 -7.74 8.09 -21.19
N ARG A 157 -7.90 7.46 -20.04
CA ARG A 157 -8.57 6.16 -19.95
C ARG A 157 -9.54 6.11 -18.78
N ALA A 158 -10.64 5.42 -18.98
CA ALA A 158 -11.57 5.07 -17.92
C ALA A 158 -11.55 3.56 -17.72
N LEU A 159 -11.51 3.10 -16.48
CA LEU A 159 -11.48 1.70 -16.14
C LEU A 159 -12.17 1.42 -14.80
N CYS A 160 -12.67 0.19 -14.68
CA CYS A 160 -13.33 -0.28 -13.48
C CYS A 160 -12.37 -1.14 -12.67
N LEU A 161 -12.34 -0.92 -11.35
CA LEU A 161 -11.48 -1.65 -10.42
C LEU A 161 -12.31 -2.24 -9.30
N ASP A 162 -11.97 -3.45 -8.87
CA ASP A 162 -12.42 -3.97 -7.58
C ASP A 162 -11.76 -3.18 -6.46
N ARG A 163 -12.56 -2.68 -5.53
CA ARG A 163 -12.11 -1.73 -4.52
C ARG A 163 -11.27 -2.35 -3.44
N PHE A 164 -11.42 -3.66 -3.21
CA PHE A 164 -10.69 -4.38 -2.20
C PHE A 164 -9.33 -4.85 -2.76
N THR A 165 -9.35 -5.55 -3.90
CA THR A 165 -8.14 -6.10 -4.52
C THR A 165 -7.33 -5.05 -5.27
N GLY A 166 -7.96 -4.02 -5.83
CA GLY A 166 -7.34 -3.02 -6.70
C GLY A 166 -7.10 -3.48 -8.14
N GLU A 167 -7.59 -4.66 -8.52
CA GLU A 167 -7.45 -5.22 -9.86
C GLU A 167 -8.55 -4.73 -10.81
N ALA A 168 -8.25 -4.63 -12.11
CA ALA A 168 -9.24 -4.28 -13.11
C ALA A 168 -10.31 -5.36 -13.28
N VAL A 169 -11.57 -4.93 -13.40
CA VAL A 169 -12.74 -5.83 -13.51
C VAL A 169 -13.54 -5.61 -14.79
N ALA A 170 -14.34 -6.61 -15.13
CA ALA A 170 -15.31 -6.59 -16.22
C ALA A 170 -16.66 -7.18 -15.76
N PRO A 171 -17.79 -6.75 -16.35
CA PRO A 171 -17.91 -5.72 -17.38
C PRO A 171 -17.61 -4.31 -16.84
N CYS A 172 -17.14 -3.43 -17.72
CA CYS A 172 -16.92 -2.02 -17.45
C CYS A 172 -17.50 -1.21 -18.61
N THR A 173 -18.75 -0.80 -18.50
CA THR A 173 -19.55 -0.23 -19.58
C THR A 173 -18.99 1.12 -20.05
N ASN A 174 -18.48 1.91 -19.10
CA ASN A 174 -17.87 3.21 -19.38
C ASN A 174 -16.34 3.12 -19.56
N GLY A 175 -15.79 1.92 -19.78
CA GLY A 175 -14.35 1.74 -20.02
C GLY A 175 -13.94 2.22 -21.41
N TYR A 176 -12.90 3.04 -21.49
CA TYR A 176 -12.33 3.48 -22.77
C TYR A 176 -10.86 3.87 -22.66
N LEU A 177 -10.19 3.94 -23.80
CA LEU A 177 -8.88 4.57 -24.00
C LEU A 177 -8.99 5.62 -25.12
N GLU A 178 -8.50 6.81 -24.87
CA GLU A 178 -8.47 7.94 -25.80
C GLU A 178 -7.02 8.46 -25.88
N LYS A 179 -6.36 8.18 -27.01
CA LYS A 179 -5.00 8.68 -27.33
C LYS A 179 -5.04 9.86 -28.30
N GLU A 180 -6.13 9.98 -29.04
CA GLU A 180 -6.41 11.08 -29.95
C GLU A 180 -7.73 11.71 -29.54
N LYS A 181 -7.78 13.04 -29.49
CA LYS A 181 -8.94 13.77 -28.99
C LYS A 181 -10.19 13.41 -29.80
N GLY A 182 -11.22 12.92 -29.12
CA GLY A 182 -12.49 12.50 -29.70
C GLY A 182 -12.52 11.05 -30.21
N VAL A 183 -11.40 10.33 -30.18
CA VAL A 183 -11.31 8.93 -30.64
C VAL A 183 -11.20 8.00 -29.45
N LYS A 184 -12.33 7.42 -29.05
CA LYS A 184 -12.42 6.46 -27.94
C LYS A 184 -12.36 5.03 -28.44
N ILE A 185 -11.45 4.26 -27.87
CA ILE A 185 -11.32 2.81 -28.05
C ILE A 185 -12.01 2.15 -26.86
N THR A 186 -13.12 1.45 -27.10
CA THR A 186 -13.91 0.73 -26.08
C THR A 186 -13.68 -0.77 -26.18
N ASN A 187 -14.07 -1.53 -25.15
CA ASN A 187 -13.93 -2.99 -25.12
C ASN A 187 -15.21 -3.74 -25.52
N GLU A 188 -15.97 -3.18 -26.46
CA GLU A 188 -17.28 -3.73 -26.88
C GLU A 188 -17.19 -5.16 -27.42
N GLY A 189 -16.06 -5.53 -28.04
CA GLY A 189 -15.83 -6.87 -28.59
C GLY A 189 -15.49 -7.95 -27.56
N SER A 190 -15.23 -7.61 -26.30
CA SER A 190 -14.84 -8.57 -25.26
C SER A 190 -15.28 -8.13 -23.85
N PRO A 191 -16.60 -7.98 -23.61
CA PRO A 191 -17.13 -7.36 -22.39
C PRO A 191 -16.90 -8.18 -21.10
N LYS A 192 -16.49 -9.45 -21.22
CA LYS A 192 -16.18 -10.33 -20.09
C LYS A 192 -14.72 -10.25 -19.63
N THR A 193 -13.86 -9.59 -20.39
CA THR A 193 -12.46 -9.37 -20.05
C THR A 193 -12.25 -7.89 -19.75
N PRO A 194 -11.47 -7.51 -18.72
CA PRO A 194 -11.15 -6.11 -18.50
C PRO A 194 -10.34 -5.56 -19.68
N GLN A 195 -10.58 -4.30 -20.08
CA GLN A 195 -9.82 -3.65 -21.15
C GLN A 195 -8.34 -3.43 -20.77
N PHE A 196 -8.09 -3.25 -19.47
CA PHE A 196 -6.77 -3.01 -18.89
C PHE A 196 -6.48 -4.05 -17.79
N PRO A 197 -6.39 -5.36 -18.11
CA PRO A 197 -6.39 -6.43 -17.12
C PRO A 197 -5.14 -6.39 -16.22
N GLY A 198 -5.28 -6.86 -14.99
CA GLY A 198 -4.26 -6.80 -13.94
C GLY A 198 -4.31 -5.51 -13.10
N TYR A 199 -3.21 -5.23 -12.41
CA TYR A 199 -3.04 -4.07 -11.53
C TYR A 199 -2.63 -2.82 -12.31
N ASN A 200 -3.26 -1.70 -12.02
CA ASN A 200 -3.06 -0.44 -12.75
C ASN A 200 -2.57 0.73 -11.88
N PHE A 201 -2.96 0.77 -10.59
CA PHE A 201 -2.67 1.89 -9.69
C PHE A 201 -2.02 1.47 -8.37
N LYS A 202 -2.35 0.28 -7.88
CA LYS A 202 -1.84 -0.29 -6.63
C LYS A 202 -1.76 -1.82 -6.73
N LEU A 203 -0.98 -2.44 -5.85
CA LEU A 203 -1.05 -3.89 -5.59
C LEU A 203 -2.04 -4.17 -4.45
N PRO A 204 -2.43 -5.43 -4.17
CA PRO A 204 -3.39 -5.75 -3.13
C PRO A 204 -3.00 -5.25 -1.74
N PHE A 205 -3.98 -5.04 -0.85
CA PHE A 205 -3.69 -4.85 0.58
C PHE A 205 -2.88 -6.03 1.14
N ASN A 206 -1.95 -5.75 2.05
CA ASN A 206 -0.96 -6.73 2.52
C ASN A 206 -0.23 -7.37 1.34
N THR A 207 0.33 -6.53 0.46
CA THR A 207 1.16 -6.98 -0.66
C THR A 207 2.25 -7.91 -0.15
N GLU A 208 2.38 -9.07 -0.76
CA GLU A 208 3.37 -10.09 -0.44
C GLU A 208 4.60 -9.97 -1.35
N LYS A 209 5.70 -10.59 -0.94
CA LYS A 209 6.94 -10.66 -1.73
C LYS A 209 6.75 -11.71 -2.82
N GLY A 210 6.35 -11.28 -4.02
CA GLY A 210 5.98 -12.18 -5.10
C GLY A 210 6.01 -11.54 -6.48
N THR A 211 5.18 -12.07 -7.38
CA THR A 211 5.00 -11.54 -8.74
C THR A 211 3.55 -11.14 -8.95
N TYR A 212 3.35 -9.95 -9.52
CA TYR A 212 2.03 -9.40 -9.80
C TYR A 212 1.91 -9.02 -11.28
N LYS A 213 0.72 -9.17 -11.85
CA LYS A 213 0.42 -8.78 -13.22
C LYS A 213 0.13 -7.27 -13.27
N TRP A 214 1.14 -6.47 -13.60
CA TRP A 214 0.99 -5.03 -13.72
C TRP A 214 0.72 -4.66 -15.18
N TYR A 215 -0.29 -3.83 -15.43
CA TYR A 215 -0.68 -3.46 -16.79
C TYR A 215 0.31 -2.47 -17.41
N ASP A 216 0.81 -2.79 -18.61
CA ASP A 216 1.60 -1.85 -19.42
C ASP A 216 0.73 -1.23 -20.52
N SER A 217 0.52 0.08 -20.45
CA SER A 217 -0.35 0.83 -21.35
C SER A 217 0.18 1.00 -22.78
N THR A 218 1.48 0.79 -23.00
CA THR A 218 2.09 0.86 -24.33
C THR A 218 1.98 -0.49 -25.04
N LEU A 219 2.27 -1.59 -24.34
CA LEU A 219 2.07 -2.94 -24.83
C LEU A 219 0.58 -3.33 -24.91
N GLY A 220 -0.26 -2.73 -24.05
CA GLY A 220 -1.68 -3.03 -23.98
C GLY A 220 -2.00 -4.32 -23.23
N ALA A 221 -1.08 -4.80 -22.38
CA ALA A 221 -1.17 -6.12 -21.75
C ALA A 221 -0.56 -6.15 -20.33
N PRO A 222 -0.98 -7.10 -19.48
CA PRO A 222 -0.38 -7.31 -18.17
C PRO A 222 0.98 -7.99 -18.30
N VAL A 223 1.99 -7.44 -17.62
CA VAL A 223 3.36 -7.96 -17.59
C VAL A 223 3.78 -8.20 -16.14
N ASP A 224 4.59 -9.22 -15.91
CA ASP A 224 5.09 -9.55 -14.57
C ASP A 224 5.89 -8.39 -13.97
N ALA A 225 5.43 -7.91 -12.82
CA ALA A 225 6.20 -7.10 -11.88
C ALA A 225 6.68 -8.02 -10.75
N ARG A 226 7.97 -8.28 -10.69
CA ARG A 226 8.59 -9.23 -9.75
C ARG A 226 9.26 -8.48 -8.60
N PHE A 227 9.05 -8.95 -7.38
CA PHE A 227 9.73 -8.44 -6.21
C PHE A 227 11.26 -8.51 -6.38
N ASP A 228 11.94 -7.41 -6.10
CA ASP A 228 13.38 -7.19 -6.31
C ASP A 228 14.09 -6.68 -5.03
N GLY A 229 13.36 -6.40 -3.96
CA GLY A 229 13.94 -6.03 -2.67
C GLY A 229 13.06 -5.09 -1.84
N GLU A 230 13.65 -4.62 -0.74
CA GLU A 230 13.01 -3.73 0.23
C GLU A 230 13.89 -2.51 0.42
N GLU A 231 13.26 -1.37 0.70
CA GLU A 231 13.95 -0.14 1.04
C GLU A 231 13.05 0.76 1.89
N GLN A 232 13.61 1.86 2.38
CA GLN A 232 12.84 2.90 3.07
C GLN A 232 12.81 4.17 2.24
N ILE A 233 11.61 4.71 2.02
CA ILE A 233 11.41 6.01 1.38
C ILE A 233 10.69 6.92 2.38
N ASN A 234 11.35 7.99 2.82
CA ASN A 234 10.81 8.97 3.77
C ASN A 234 10.19 8.33 5.04
N GLY A 235 10.84 7.29 5.55
CA GLY A 235 10.41 6.55 6.75
C GLY A 235 9.21 5.64 6.54
N VAL A 236 8.93 5.21 5.31
CA VAL A 236 7.98 4.15 4.97
C VAL A 236 8.75 2.97 4.38
N ASP A 237 8.56 1.79 4.95
CA ASP A 237 9.08 0.55 4.36
C ASP A 237 8.32 0.26 3.07
N VAL A 238 9.04 0.02 1.98
CA VAL A 238 8.48 -0.26 0.67
C VAL A 238 9.11 -1.50 0.06
N TYR A 239 8.31 -2.22 -0.71
CA TYR A 239 8.75 -3.30 -1.58
C TYR A 239 9.01 -2.76 -2.98
N ARG A 240 10.18 -3.08 -3.52
CA ARG A 240 10.56 -2.74 -4.90
C ARG A 240 10.18 -3.89 -5.81
N PHE A 241 9.39 -3.60 -6.85
CA PHE A 241 9.04 -4.54 -7.91
C PHE A 241 9.61 -4.06 -9.25
N ARG A 242 10.24 -4.96 -10.01
CA ARG A 242 10.72 -4.68 -11.36
C ARG A 242 9.84 -5.35 -12.41
N GLN A 243 9.53 -4.58 -13.44
CA GLN A 243 8.83 -5.03 -14.62
C GLN A 243 9.68 -4.67 -15.84
N SER A 244 9.94 -5.64 -16.70
CA SER A 244 10.72 -5.45 -17.92
C SER A 244 9.95 -6.01 -19.10
N VAL A 245 9.89 -5.25 -20.20
CA VAL A 245 9.36 -5.69 -21.48
C VAL A 245 10.50 -5.64 -22.47
N PRO A 246 10.96 -6.80 -23.00
CA PRO A 246 11.98 -6.80 -24.04
C PRO A 246 11.43 -6.15 -25.31
N VAL A 247 12.32 -5.73 -26.21
CA VAL A 247 11.99 -5.13 -27.50
C VAL A 247 10.84 -5.87 -28.20
N SER A 248 9.68 -5.21 -28.27
CA SER A 248 8.43 -5.78 -28.79
C SER A 248 7.78 -4.83 -29.77
N LYS A 249 7.26 -5.35 -30.90
CA LYS A 249 6.48 -4.54 -31.85
C LYS A 249 5.09 -4.28 -31.24
N VAL A 250 4.74 -3.02 -31.02
CA VAL A 250 3.47 -2.62 -30.36
C VAL A 250 2.44 -2.03 -31.31
N SER A 251 2.87 -1.47 -32.44
CA SER A 251 1.95 -1.02 -33.50
C SER A 251 2.68 -0.93 -34.85
N SER A 252 1.93 -0.67 -35.92
CA SER A 252 2.50 -0.16 -37.17
C SER A 252 1.73 1.10 -37.55
N ARG A 253 2.40 2.06 -38.17
CA ARG A 253 1.78 3.31 -38.63
C ARG A 253 2.53 3.88 -39.83
N ASP A 254 1.81 4.68 -40.59
CA ASP A 254 2.40 5.45 -41.67
C ASP A 254 3.04 6.72 -41.10
N VAL A 255 4.32 6.94 -41.42
CA VAL A 255 5.10 8.09 -40.97
C VAL A 255 5.75 8.80 -42.15
N PRO A 256 6.02 10.12 -42.06
CA PRO A 256 6.80 10.80 -43.08
C PRO A 256 8.15 10.13 -43.30
N GLY A 257 8.55 9.89 -44.56
CA GLY A 257 9.84 9.25 -44.85
C GLY A 257 11.03 10.05 -44.30
N SER A 258 10.88 11.37 -44.19
CA SER A 258 11.86 12.26 -43.55
C SER A 258 12.16 11.93 -42.08
N LEU A 259 11.22 11.34 -41.34
CA LEU A 259 11.46 10.90 -39.96
C LEU A 259 12.39 9.69 -39.89
N ILE A 260 12.42 8.87 -40.94
CA ILE A 260 13.12 7.58 -40.94
C ILE A 260 14.25 7.53 -41.98
N GLY A 261 14.81 8.69 -42.35
CA GLY A 261 15.95 8.80 -43.26
C GLY A 261 15.64 8.55 -44.74
N LYS A 262 14.36 8.59 -45.16
CA LYS A 262 13.91 8.48 -46.56
C LYS A 262 13.17 9.75 -47.00
N PRO A 263 13.81 10.93 -47.06
CA PRO A 263 13.13 12.22 -47.30
C PRO A 263 12.39 12.31 -48.64
N GLU A 264 12.83 11.58 -49.66
CA GLU A 264 12.20 11.52 -50.98
C GLU A 264 10.89 10.70 -51.01
N THR A 265 10.60 9.96 -49.94
CA THR A 265 9.37 9.17 -49.84
C THR A 265 8.36 9.90 -48.94
N PRO A 266 7.19 10.33 -49.45
CA PRO A 266 6.24 11.10 -48.65
C PRO A 266 5.80 10.39 -47.38
N THR A 267 5.49 9.09 -47.49
CA THR A 267 4.99 8.26 -46.40
C THR A 267 5.61 6.87 -46.46
N VAL A 268 6.00 6.35 -45.31
CA VAL A 268 6.53 4.98 -45.17
C VAL A 268 5.82 4.29 -44.02
N ASN A 269 5.43 3.04 -44.24
CA ASN A 269 4.90 2.20 -43.17
C ASN A 269 6.04 1.75 -42.24
N ALA A 270 5.93 2.08 -40.95
CA ALA A 270 6.91 1.71 -39.95
C ALA A 270 6.24 0.98 -38.78
N GLY A 271 6.89 -0.08 -38.31
CA GLY A 271 6.58 -0.71 -37.03
C GLY A 271 7.11 0.15 -35.88
N LEU A 272 6.29 0.39 -34.86
CA LEU A 272 6.73 0.95 -33.60
C LEU A 272 7.14 -0.19 -32.66
N TYR A 273 8.41 -0.20 -32.28
CA TYR A 273 8.98 -1.11 -31.31
C TYR A 273 9.15 -0.39 -29.98
N TYR A 274 8.90 -1.10 -28.90
CA TYR A 274 8.92 -0.58 -27.54
C TYR A 274 9.70 -1.54 -26.62
N GLU A 275 10.44 -0.95 -25.71
CA GLU A 275 11.14 -1.61 -24.63
C GLU A 275 11.00 -0.75 -23.37
N VAL A 276 10.85 -1.38 -22.21
CA VAL A 276 10.73 -0.68 -20.93
C VAL A 276 11.37 -1.48 -19.81
N ASP A 277 12.05 -0.74 -18.93
CA ASP A 277 12.40 -1.19 -17.58
C ASP A 277 11.73 -0.25 -16.57
N ARG A 278 10.82 -0.81 -15.79
CA ARG A 278 9.99 -0.10 -14.82
C ARG A 278 10.27 -0.64 -13.42
N THR A 279 10.40 0.27 -12.48
CA THR A 279 10.50 -0.05 -11.06
C THR A 279 9.36 0.63 -10.30
N LEU A 280 8.63 -0.17 -9.53
CA LEU A 280 7.50 0.22 -8.71
C LEU A 280 7.89 0.06 -7.24
N TRP A 281 7.71 1.10 -6.44
CA TRP A 281 7.90 1.02 -4.99
C TRP A 281 6.54 1.06 -4.32
N ILE A 282 6.21 -0.03 -3.62
CA ILE A 282 4.89 -0.30 -3.10
C ILE A 282 4.95 -0.37 -1.58
N GLU A 283 4.11 0.40 -0.89
CA GLU A 283 3.95 0.27 0.56
C GLU A 283 3.11 -0.99 0.85
N PRO A 284 3.63 -1.96 1.63
CA PRO A 284 3.08 -3.31 1.66
C PRO A 284 1.72 -3.43 2.36
N VAL A 285 1.39 -2.58 3.35
CA VAL A 285 0.12 -2.68 4.08
C VAL A 285 -1.05 -2.23 3.21
N THR A 286 -0.94 -1.04 2.62
CA THR A 286 -1.99 -0.46 1.78
C THR A 286 -1.94 -0.96 0.33
N GLY A 287 -0.79 -1.45 -0.12
CA GLY A 287 -0.49 -1.78 -1.52
C GLY A 287 -0.28 -0.55 -2.41
N ALA A 288 -0.26 0.66 -1.84
CA ALA A 288 -0.15 1.90 -2.60
C ALA A 288 1.23 2.07 -3.23
N MET A 289 1.26 2.61 -4.46
CA MET A 289 2.51 2.97 -5.12
C MET A 289 3.04 4.29 -4.57
N ILE A 290 4.21 4.22 -3.95
CA ILE A 290 4.92 5.37 -3.38
C ILE A 290 5.71 6.10 -4.45
N LYS A 291 6.44 5.34 -5.26
CA LYS A 291 7.36 5.85 -6.28
C LYS A 291 7.29 4.98 -7.54
N LEU A 292 7.53 5.61 -8.68
CA LEU A 292 7.65 4.98 -10.00
C LEU A 292 8.87 5.59 -10.71
N ARG A 293 9.69 4.72 -11.27
CA ARG A 293 10.79 5.07 -12.18
C ARG A 293 10.69 4.17 -13.39
N GLN A 294 10.74 4.76 -14.57
CA GLN A 294 10.60 4.03 -15.82
C GLN A 294 11.60 4.58 -16.82
N TRP A 295 12.51 3.73 -17.28
CA TRP A 295 13.21 3.95 -18.54
C TRP A 295 12.41 3.27 -19.65
N SER A 296 12.21 3.95 -20.77
CA SER A 296 11.62 3.33 -21.95
C SER A 296 12.25 3.85 -23.22
N LYS A 297 12.27 2.98 -24.23
CA LYS A 297 12.70 3.29 -25.58
C LYS A 297 11.62 2.92 -26.58
N GLN A 298 11.40 3.80 -27.55
CA GLN A 298 10.55 3.57 -28.69
C GLN A 298 11.30 3.85 -29.99
N GLU A 299 11.17 2.94 -30.94
CA GLU A 299 11.89 2.99 -32.20
C GLU A 299 10.94 2.68 -33.36
N LEU A 300 10.92 3.55 -34.36
CA LEU A 300 10.26 3.29 -35.63
C LEU A 300 11.22 2.49 -36.54
N ARG A 301 10.77 1.35 -37.04
CA ARG A 301 11.54 0.51 -37.97
C ARG A 301 10.71 0.20 -39.21
N THR A 302 11.31 0.31 -40.38
CA THR A 302 10.73 -0.26 -41.61
C THR A 302 10.84 -1.78 -41.58
N SER A 303 10.21 -2.46 -42.55
CA SER A 303 10.35 -3.90 -42.74
C SER A 303 11.79 -4.35 -43.06
N GLU A 304 12.63 -3.44 -43.57
CA GLU A 304 14.01 -3.68 -43.95
C GLU A 304 14.99 -3.57 -42.76
N GLN A 305 14.57 -2.95 -41.66
CA GLN A 305 15.43 -2.59 -40.52
C GLN A 305 15.35 -3.62 -39.38
N GLY A 306 16.52 -4.08 -38.94
CA GLY A 306 16.67 -4.92 -37.75
C GLY A 306 16.71 -4.11 -36.43
N PRO A 307 16.86 -4.79 -35.29
CA PRO A 307 17.03 -4.14 -33.99
C PRO A 307 18.18 -3.12 -33.99
N GLY A 308 17.91 -1.89 -33.49
CA GLY A 308 18.89 -0.81 -33.38
C GLY A 308 19.22 -0.07 -34.69
N GLN A 309 18.59 -0.44 -35.80
CA GLN A 309 18.80 0.21 -37.12
C GLN A 309 17.70 1.23 -37.47
N GLY A 310 16.68 1.36 -36.64
CA GLY A 310 15.56 2.27 -36.83
C GLY A 310 15.77 3.63 -36.21
N THR A 311 14.69 4.41 -36.21
CA THR A 311 14.67 5.78 -35.71
C THR A 311 14.11 5.82 -34.30
N THR A 312 14.92 6.26 -33.34
CA THR A 312 14.48 6.43 -31.95
C THR A 312 13.55 7.63 -31.84
N VAL A 313 12.31 7.39 -31.41
CA VAL A 313 11.25 8.41 -31.24
C VAL A 313 10.91 8.68 -29.78
N PHE A 314 11.39 7.84 -28.87
CA PHE A 314 11.43 8.12 -27.44
C PHE A 314 12.61 7.36 -26.84
N ASP A 315 13.44 7.99 -26.02
CA ASP A 315 14.44 7.32 -25.19
C ASP A 315 14.73 8.19 -23.99
N GLY A 316 14.40 7.69 -22.80
CA GLY A 316 14.61 8.44 -21.58
C GLY A 316 14.01 7.77 -20.35
N THR A 317 14.39 8.31 -19.19
CA THR A 317 13.86 7.91 -17.89
C THR A 317 12.90 8.97 -17.38
N MET A 318 11.70 8.54 -16.98
CA MET A 318 10.73 9.36 -16.24
C MET A 318 10.60 8.81 -14.81
N GLU A 319 10.58 9.70 -13.82
CA GLU A 319 10.48 9.33 -12.41
C GLU A 319 9.56 10.29 -11.65
N LEU A 320 8.75 9.76 -10.72
CA LEU A 320 7.94 10.62 -9.85
C LEU A 320 8.81 11.60 -9.06
N ASN A 321 8.43 12.87 -9.07
CA ASN A 321 9.16 13.91 -8.37
C ASN A 321 8.99 13.81 -6.83
N ALA A 322 9.84 14.54 -6.10
CA ALA A 322 9.88 14.49 -4.65
C ALA A 322 8.53 14.85 -3.99
N ASP A 323 7.82 15.85 -4.53
CA ASP A 323 6.51 16.29 -4.00
C ASP A 323 5.45 15.21 -4.12
N SER A 324 5.37 14.53 -5.28
CA SER A 324 4.44 13.44 -5.52
C SER A 324 4.75 12.25 -4.61
N VAL A 325 6.04 11.91 -4.46
CA VAL A 325 6.49 10.85 -3.54
C VAL A 325 6.14 11.19 -2.09
N ALA A 326 6.39 12.42 -1.64
CA ALA A 326 6.05 12.87 -0.29
C ALA A 326 4.53 12.80 -0.02
N LYS A 327 3.71 13.22 -0.98
CA LYS A 327 2.24 13.12 -0.88
C LYS A 327 1.77 11.67 -0.80
N ASN A 328 2.35 10.78 -1.60
CA ASN A 328 2.04 9.35 -1.58
C ASN A 328 2.44 8.72 -0.24
N VAL A 329 3.63 9.06 0.29
CA VAL A 329 4.10 8.62 1.61
C VAL A 329 3.13 9.04 2.71
N ASN A 330 2.72 10.32 2.75
CA ASN A 330 1.81 10.80 3.78
C ASN A 330 0.45 10.09 3.71
N THR A 331 -0.08 9.92 2.51
CA THR A 331 -1.34 9.20 2.27
C THR A 331 -1.24 7.73 2.70
N ALA A 332 -0.12 7.06 2.42
CA ALA A 332 0.11 5.68 2.81
C ALA A 332 0.25 5.54 4.34
N LYS A 333 0.94 6.47 5.03
CA LYS A 333 1.01 6.49 6.50
C LYS A 333 -0.36 6.66 7.15
N GLU A 334 -1.18 7.56 6.63
CA GLU A 334 -2.54 7.77 7.13
C GLU A 334 -3.40 6.50 6.94
N ASN A 335 -3.37 5.91 5.74
CA ASN A 335 -4.18 4.74 5.42
C ASN A 335 -3.69 3.47 6.13
N SER A 336 -2.38 3.25 6.24
CA SER A 336 -1.82 2.13 7.01
C SER A 336 -2.17 2.22 8.49
N SER A 337 -2.16 3.43 9.08
CA SER A 337 -2.61 3.65 10.47
C SER A 337 -4.08 3.28 10.67
N LYS A 338 -4.96 3.66 9.74
CA LYS A 338 -6.38 3.27 9.76
C LYS A 338 -6.56 1.76 9.59
N LEU A 339 -5.80 1.13 8.69
CA LEU A 339 -5.84 -0.32 8.48
C LEU A 339 -5.32 -1.08 9.69
N TRP A 340 -4.31 -0.56 10.40
CA TRP A 340 -3.81 -1.17 11.63
C TRP A 340 -4.87 -1.27 12.72
N LEU A 341 -5.80 -0.30 12.80
CA LEU A 341 -6.97 -0.41 13.69
C LEU A 341 -7.89 -1.58 13.33
N LEU A 342 -7.87 -2.03 12.08
CA LEU A 342 -8.70 -3.14 11.60
C LEU A 342 -7.96 -4.48 11.59
N THR A 343 -6.63 -4.48 11.61
CA THR A 343 -5.79 -5.69 11.54
C THR A 343 -5.03 -5.97 12.84
N GLY A 344 -4.43 -4.95 13.46
CA GLY A 344 -3.67 -5.05 14.71
C GLY A 344 -4.52 -5.06 15.97
N LEU A 345 -5.52 -4.18 16.07
CA LEU A 345 -6.43 -4.13 17.22
C LEU A 345 -7.16 -5.47 17.49
N PRO A 346 -7.66 -6.22 16.49
CA PRO A 346 -8.21 -7.55 16.71
C PRO A 346 -7.28 -8.49 17.48
N VAL A 347 -5.98 -8.49 17.13
CA VAL A 347 -4.99 -9.36 17.78
C VAL A 347 -4.82 -8.99 19.24
N ILE A 348 -4.73 -7.69 19.54
CA ILE A 348 -4.66 -7.19 20.93
C ILE A 348 -5.92 -7.57 21.70
N LEU A 349 -7.11 -7.38 21.11
CA LEU A 349 -8.38 -7.76 21.73
C LEU A 349 -8.47 -9.25 21.99
N TRP A 350 -7.94 -10.11 21.12
CA TRP A 350 -7.91 -11.56 21.34
C TRP A 350 -6.95 -11.96 22.46
N ILE A 351 -5.77 -11.34 22.54
CA ILE A 351 -4.81 -11.61 23.62
C ILE A 351 -5.40 -11.16 24.96
N VAL A 352 -5.84 -9.91 25.07
CA VAL A 352 -6.43 -9.36 26.29
C VAL A 352 -7.70 -10.12 26.67
N GLY A 353 -8.55 -10.40 25.69
CA GLY A 353 -9.79 -11.13 25.88
C GLY A 353 -9.57 -12.56 26.35
N GLY A 354 -8.61 -13.26 25.75
CA GLY A 354 -8.22 -14.62 26.14
C GLY A 354 -7.65 -14.67 27.56
N VAL A 355 -6.75 -13.74 27.92
CA VAL A 355 -6.20 -13.65 29.28
C VAL A 355 -7.29 -13.34 30.30
N ALA A 356 -8.16 -12.36 30.03
CA ALA A 356 -9.27 -12.02 30.92
C ALA A 356 -10.24 -13.21 31.11
N LEU A 357 -10.54 -13.93 30.04
CA LEU A 357 -11.38 -15.12 30.07
C LEU A 357 -10.76 -16.24 30.93
N LEU A 358 -9.47 -16.54 30.73
CA LEU A 358 -8.75 -17.55 31.50
C LEU A 358 -8.71 -17.23 33.00
N ILE A 359 -8.38 -15.98 33.36
CA ILE A 359 -8.36 -15.53 34.76
C ILE A 359 -9.76 -15.61 35.36
N GLY A 360 -10.79 -15.15 34.64
CA GLY A 360 -12.18 -15.21 35.11
C GLY A 360 -12.65 -16.64 35.37
N ILE A 361 -12.33 -17.58 34.47
CA ILE A 361 -12.64 -19.01 34.66
C ILE A 361 -11.89 -19.59 35.87
N LEU A 362 -10.61 -19.27 36.03
CA LEU A 362 -9.79 -19.76 37.15
C LEU A 362 -10.30 -19.25 38.50
N LEU A 363 -10.73 -17.99 38.59
CA LEU A 363 -11.33 -17.41 39.79
C LEU A 363 -12.69 -18.05 40.14
N LEU A 364 -13.51 -18.40 39.14
CA LEU A 364 -14.74 -19.17 39.37
C LEU A 364 -14.46 -20.61 39.83
N ALA A 365 -13.49 -21.29 39.21
CA ALA A 365 -13.16 -22.69 39.49
C ALA A 365 -12.55 -22.87 40.89
N THR A 366 -11.62 -21.99 41.28
CA THR A 366 -11.01 -22.00 42.62
C THR A 366 -12.00 -21.56 43.71
N GLY A 367 -13.07 -20.84 43.34
CA GLY A 367 -14.09 -20.41 44.29
C GLY A 367 -15.11 -21.47 44.71
N ARG A 368 -15.35 -22.49 43.89
CA ARG A 368 -16.29 -23.59 44.20
C ARG A 368 -15.74 -24.60 45.22
N ARG A 369 -14.42 -24.68 45.42
CA ARG A 369 -13.80 -25.67 46.34
C ARG A 369 -13.97 -25.38 47.83
N ARG A 370 -14.49 -24.20 48.23
CA ARG A 370 -14.58 -23.80 49.65
C ARG A 370 -15.98 -23.93 50.27
N SER A 371 -16.99 -24.38 49.52
CA SER A 371 -18.39 -24.48 49.97
C SER A 371 -18.87 -25.92 50.20
N ARG A 372 -17.97 -26.90 50.40
CA ARG A 372 -18.33 -28.32 50.47
C ARG A 372 -17.92 -29.03 51.77
N HIS A 373 -17.78 -28.27 52.87
CA HIS A 373 -17.65 -28.81 54.23
C HIS A 373 -18.50 -27.98 55.21
N SER A 374 -19.77 -28.34 55.33
CA SER A 374 -20.57 -28.13 56.54
C SER A 374 -21.63 -29.24 56.54
N PHE A 375 -21.27 -30.37 57.12
CA PHE A 375 -22.22 -31.36 57.64
C PHE A 375 -22.34 -31.12 59.14
#